data_AF-A0A448X2Q4-F1
#
_entry.id   AF-A0A448X2Q4-F1
#
_cell.length_a   1.000
_cell.length_b   1.000
_cell.length_c   1.000
_cell.angle_alpha   90.00
_cell.angle_beta   90.00
_cell.angle_gamma   90.00
#
_symmetry.space_group_name_H-M   'P 1'
#
loop_
_entity.id
_entity.type
_entity.pdbx_description
1 polymer ?
#
loop_
_entity_poly.entity_id
_entity_poly.type
_entity_poly.pdbx_seq_one_letter_code
_entity_poly.pdbx_strand_id
1 'polypeptide(L)'
;MATHFHRVFWFLLTMDPALVREREAFLRRAKLIPTIDAPKPSLATSEPHAPRRSATSSLDYRALESRPINQGRFAILSRIVKYMKVNQVIYLLFKQRHLEHDLHPLSVDEILEEAMLQDISHHTMKWLEDEALPNNPKIKAFPEKKFAFKPKYDARNRQELYHLLKRNDVKGIGGVYLDDIAEGISDAEKVVSVCS
;
A
#
# COMPACT_ATOMS: atom_id res chain seq x y z
N MET A 1 -19.57 -10.40 10.03
CA MET A 1 -18.20 -9.84 10.03
C MET A 1 -17.61 -9.68 8.63
N ALA A 2 -17.86 -10.59 7.67
CA ALA A 2 -17.38 -10.46 6.27
C ALA A 2 -17.89 -9.22 5.50
N THR A 3 -19.01 -8.62 5.91
CA THR A 3 -19.65 -7.49 5.21
C THR A 3 -18.96 -6.14 5.46
N HIS A 4 -18.27 -5.98 6.59
CA HIS A 4 -17.56 -4.74 6.93
C HIS A 4 -16.18 -4.68 6.25
N PHE A 5 -15.50 -5.82 6.17
CA PHE A 5 -14.23 -5.98 5.47
C PHE A 5 -14.37 -5.66 3.97
N HIS A 6 -15.44 -6.15 3.35
CA HIS A 6 -15.73 -5.87 1.95
C HIS A 6 -16.04 -4.38 1.69
N ARG A 7 -16.74 -3.71 2.62
CA ARG A 7 -17.12 -2.29 2.47
C ARG A 7 -15.93 -1.33 2.56
N VAL A 8 -15.01 -1.54 3.50
CA VAL A 8 -13.82 -0.67 3.64
C VAL A 8 -12.81 -0.94 2.52
N PHE A 9 -12.66 -2.20 2.11
CA PHE A 9 -11.78 -2.57 1.00
C PHE A 9 -12.28 -2.05 -0.37
N TRP A 10 -13.60 -2.05 -0.60
CA TRP A 10 -14.20 -1.48 -1.82
C TRP A 10 -14.15 0.05 -1.88
N PHE A 11 -14.19 0.72 -0.73
CA PHE A 11 -14.18 2.18 -0.69
C PHE A 11 -12.85 2.78 -1.21
N LEU A 12 -11.77 1.99 -1.22
CA LEU A 12 -10.46 2.39 -1.75
C LEU A 12 -10.22 2.01 -3.23
N LEU A 13 -11.16 1.31 -3.88
CA LEU A 13 -10.99 0.78 -5.25
C LEU A 13 -12.03 1.22 -6.28
N THR A 14 -12.97 2.09 -5.92
CA THR A 14 -13.87 2.68 -6.91
C THR A 14 -13.21 3.90 -7.54
N MET A 15 -12.68 3.73 -8.76
CA MET A 15 -12.36 4.88 -9.62
C MET A 15 -13.60 5.77 -9.71
N ASP A 16 -13.44 7.07 -9.46
CA ASP A 16 -14.51 8.06 -9.62
C ASP A 16 -15.12 7.92 -11.03
N PRO A 17 -16.45 7.72 -11.16
CA PRO A 17 -17.11 7.60 -12.46
C PRO A 17 -16.89 8.81 -13.39
N ALA A 18 -16.58 9.99 -12.84
CA ALA A 18 -16.17 11.14 -13.63
C ALA A 18 -14.82 10.91 -14.34
N LEU A 19 -13.84 10.36 -13.63
CA LEU A 19 -12.49 10.07 -14.16
C LEU A 19 -12.50 8.96 -15.23
N VAL A 20 -13.37 7.94 -15.06
CA VAL A 20 -13.56 6.89 -16.07
C VAL A 20 -14.09 7.49 -17.37
N ARG A 21 -15.07 8.39 -17.27
CA ARG A 21 -15.69 9.06 -18.42
C ARG A 21 -14.70 9.97 -19.18
N GLU A 22 -13.87 10.71 -18.46
CA GLU A 22 -12.82 11.54 -19.07
C GLU A 22 -11.78 10.70 -19.81
N ARG A 23 -11.36 9.57 -19.22
CA ARG A 23 -10.43 8.63 -19.85
C ARG A 23 -10.99 8.08 -21.17
N GLU A 24 -12.27 7.69 -21.20
CA GLU A 24 -12.92 7.19 -22.41
C GLU A 24 -13.03 8.26 -23.50
N ALA A 25 -13.37 9.50 -23.12
CA ALA A 25 -13.44 10.63 -24.04
C ALA A 25 -12.07 10.95 -24.67
N PHE A 26 -11.00 10.89 -23.88
CA PHE A 26 -9.64 11.07 -24.37
C PHE A 26 -9.23 9.98 -25.36
N LEU A 27 -9.48 8.70 -25.03
CA LEU A 27 -9.17 7.58 -25.92
C LEU A 27 -9.97 7.64 -27.23
N ARG A 28 -11.23 8.08 -27.20
CA ARG A 28 -12.03 8.29 -28.42
C ARG A 28 -11.43 9.40 -29.29
N ARG A 29 -11.02 10.53 -28.71
CA ARG A 29 -10.38 11.62 -29.48
C ARG A 29 -9.07 11.16 -30.09
N ALA A 30 -8.21 10.48 -29.33
CA ALA A 30 -6.93 9.97 -29.82
C ALA A 30 -7.11 8.98 -31.00
N LYS A 31 -8.13 8.12 -30.96
CA LYS A 31 -8.45 7.20 -32.06
C LYS A 31 -8.94 7.89 -33.33
N LEU A 32 -9.47 9.11 -33.21
CA LEU A 32 -9.98 9.90 -34.33
C LEU A 32 -8.94 10.84 -34.93
N ILE A 33 -7.75 10.95 -34.32
CA ILE A 33 -6.63 11.68 -34.93
C ILE A 33 -6.13 10.81 -36.09
N PRO A 34 -6.29 11.24 -37.36
CA PRO A 34 -5.68 10.53 -38.46
C PRO A 34 -4.15 10.62 -38.29
N THR A 35 -3.47 9.48 -38.32
CA THR A 35 -2.00 9.45 -38.38
C THR A 35 -1.59 10.17 -39.65
N ILE A 36 -1.04 11.37 -39.51
CA ILE A 36 -0.43 12.09 -40.62
C ILE A 36 0.88 11.36 -40.90
N ASP A 37 0.90 10.50 -41.91
CA ASP A 37 2.13 9.95 -42.45
C ASP A 37 2.96 11.12 -42.98
N ALA A 38 4.11 11.36 -42.34
CA ALA A 38 5.09 12.31 -42.86
C ALA A 38 5.49 11.89 -44.28
N PRO A 39 5.48 12.79 -45.27
CA PRO A 39 5.82 12.43 -46.63
C PRO A 39 7.28 11.96 -46.70
N LYS A 40 7.50 10.76 -47.25
CA LYS A 40 8.84 10.30 -47.66
C LYS A 40 9.38 11.25 -48.74
N PRO A 41 10.64 11.72 -48.66
CA PRO A 41 11.24 12.45 -49.75
C PRO A 41 11.39 11.52 -50.97
N SER A 42 10.75 11.91 -52.07
CA SER A 42 10.83 11.27 -53.37
C SER A 42 12.17 11.55 -54.04
N LEU A 43 12.94 10.51 -54.38
CA LEU A 43 13.81 10.50 -55.55
C LEU A 43 13.61 9.18 -56.31
N ALA A 44 13.22 9.30 -57.57
CA ALA A 44 13.07 8.23 -58.54
C ALA A 44 14.43 7.81 -59.09
N THR A 45 14.64 6.51 -59.36
CA THR A 45 15.24 5.94 -60.59
C THR A 45 15.23 4.39 -60.54
N SER A 46 14.57 3.81 -61.56
CA SER A 46 14.69 2.47 -62.21
C SER A 46 14.57 1.13 -61.43
N GLU A 47 13.83 0.22 -62.07
CA GLU A 47 13.28 -1.11 -61.68
C GLU A 47 14.29 -2.30 -61.56
N PRO A 48 13.88 -3.61 -61.59
CA PRO A 48 13.41 -4.41 -60.45
C PRO A 48 14.14 -5.77 -60.31
N HIS A 49 14.52 -6.23 -59.10
CA HIS A 49 14.73 -7.69 -58.85
C HIS A 49 14.67 -8.03 -57.35
N ALA A 50 13.81 -8.98 -56.98
CA ALA A 50 13.87 -9.74 -55.71
C ALA A 50 14.80 -10.97 -55.93
N PRO A 51 15.49 -11.56 -54.91
CA PRO A 51 14.87 -12.04 -53.66
C PRO A 51 15.70 -11.92 -52.36
N ARG A 52 14.97 -12.13 -51.25
CA ARG A 52 15.34 -12.28 -49.83
C ARG A 52 16.76 -12.83 -49.55
N ARG A 53 17.47 -12.22 -48.57
CA ARG A 53 18.28 -12.93 -47.56
C ARG A 53 18.85 -11.99 -46.47
N SER A 54 19.07 -12.63 -45.31
CA SER A 54 19.91 -12.26 -44.16
C SER A 54 19.47 -11.14 -43.21
N ALA A 55 19.03 -11.59 -42.03
CA ALA A 55 19.06 -10.85 -40.79
C ALA A 55 20.44 -10.21 -40.56
N THR A 56 20.45 -8.92 -40.32
CA THR A 56 21.45 -8.25 -39.51
C THR A 56 20.69 -7.21 -38.73
N SER A 57 20.32 -7.56 -37.50
CA SER A 57 19.81 -6.60 -36.52
C SER A 57 20.96 -5.63 -36.22
N SER A 58 21.08 -4.58 -37.01
CA SER A 58 21.79 -3.37 -36.60
C SER A 58 21.14 -2.93 -35.30
N LEU A 59 21.86 -3.13 -34.19
CA LEU A 59 21.50 -2.52 -32.92
C LEU A 59 21.41 -1.01 -33.16
N ASP A 60 20.19 -0.50 -33.22
CA ASP A 60 19.92 0.93 -33.15
C ASP A 60 20.22 1.39 -31.74
N TYR A 61 21.49 1.75 -31.49
CA TYR A 61 21.98 2.35 -30.24
C TYR A 61 21.27 3.68 -29.89
N ARG A 62 20.42 4.22 -30.77
CA ARG A 62 19.61 5.42 -30.54
C ARG A 62 18.29 5.20 -29.79
N ALA A 63 17.86 3.96 -29.59
CA ALA A 63 16.68 3.67 -28.75
C ALA A 63 17.02 3.57 -27.25
N LEU A 64 18.30 3.53 -26.88
CA LEU A 64 18.72 3.43 -25.46
C LEU A 64 18.60 4.76 -24.71
N GLU A 65 18.63 5.89 -25.44
CA GLU A 65 18.61 7.25 -24.88
C GLU A 65 17.19 7.79 -24.65
N SER A 66 16.15 7.11 -25.13
CA SER A 66 14.75 7.50 -24.95
C SER A 66 14.04 6.71 -23.85
N ARG A 67 14.77 6.07 -22.93
CA ARG A 67 14.15 5.58 -21.69
C ARG A 67 13.69 6.82 -20.92
N PRO A 68 12.37 7.05 -20.73
CA PRO A 68 11.91 8.22 -20.02
C PRO A 68 12.56 8.21 -18.65
N ILE A 69 13.31 9.26 -18.33
CA ILE A 69 13.96 9.47 -17.02
C ILE A 69 12.97 9.25 -15.84
N ASN A 70 11.67 9.37 -16.14
CA ASN A 70 10.55 9.18 -15.24
C ASN A 70 10.16 7.72 -14.98
N GLN A 71 10.58 6.73 -15.79
CA GLN A 71 10.27 5.31 -15.53
C GLN A 71 10.91 4.82 -14.23
N GLY A 72 12.16 5.22 -13.95
CA GLY A 72 12.82 4.91 -12.68
C GLY A 72 12.12 5.58 -11.48
N ARG A 73 11.70 6.84 -11.64
CA ARG A 73 10.97 7.60 -10.62
C ARG A 73 9.61 6.95 -10.31
N PHE A 74 8.88 6.52 -11.33
CA PHE A 74 7.59 5.85 -11.16
C PHE A 74 7.73 4.46 -10.52
N ALA A 75 8.79 3.71 -10.85
CA ALA A 75 9.09 2.44 -10.19
C ALA A 75 9.34 2.60 -8.68
N ILE A 76 10.04 3.67 -8.28
CA ILE A 76 10.27 4.01 -6.88
C ILE A 76 8.95 4.37 -6.19
N LEU A 77 8.15 5.25 -6.80
CA LEU A 77 6.83 5.61 -6.27
C LEU A 77 5.93 4.39 -6.09
N SER A 78 5.95 3.48 -7.06
CA SER A 78 5.15 2.24 -7.01
C SER A 78 5.57 1.35 -5.84
N ARG A 79 6.88 1.27 -5.54
CA ARG A 79 7.40 0.55 -4.37
C ARG A 79 6.96 1.21 -3.06
N ILE A 80 7.03 2.55 -2.99
CA ILE A 80 6.62 3.31 -1.79
C ILE A 80 5.12 3.11 -1.53
N VAL A 81 4.27 3.24 -2.54
CA VAL A 81 2.83 3.05 -2.39
C VAL A 81 2.49 1.62 -1.99
N LYS A 82 3.15 0.62 -2.62
CA LYS A 82 3.00 -0.79 -2.22
C LYS A 82 3.42 -1.01 -0.76
N TYR A 83 4.55 -0.45 -0.35
CA TYR A 83 5.03 -0.50 1.03
C TYR A 83 4.02 0.10 2.02
N MET A 84 3.52 1.31 1.72
CA MET A 84 2.58 2.01 2.59
C MET A 84 1.28 1.21 2.71
N LYS A 85 0.78 0.67 1.60
CA LYS A 85 -0.42 -0.16 1.58
C LYS A 85 -0.22 -1.43 2.41
N VAL A 86 0.88 -2.15 2.22
CA VAL A 86 1.16 -3.39 2.95
C VAL A 86 1.28 -3.10 4.45
N ASN A 87 2.04 -2.07 4.85
CA ASN A 87 2.15 -1.68 6.26
C ASN A 87 0.81 -1.26 6.86
N GLN A 88 0.00 -0.51 6.12
CA GLN A 88 -1.32 -0.09 6.57
C GLN A 88 -2.24 -1.29 6.78
N VAL A 89 -2.26 -2.25 5.83
CA VAL A 89 -3.08 -3.46 5.94
C VAL A 89 -2.65 -4.28 7.16
N ILE A 90 -1.34 -4.48 7.35
CA ILE A 90 -0.81 -5.21 8.51
C ILE A 90 -1.15 -4.50 9.83
N TYR A 91 -1.00 -3.17 9.89
CA TYR A 91 -1.37 -2.39 11.07
C TYR A 91 -2.86 -2.51 11.38
N LEU A 92 -3.73 -2.38 10.37
CA LEU A 92 -5.18 -2.47 10.56
C LEU A 92 -5.59 -3.87 11.03
N LEU A 93 -4.98 -4.92 10.46
CA LEU A 93 -5.20 -6.30 10.87
C LEU A 93 -4.85 -6.48 12.36
N PHE A 94 -3.64 -6.08 12.73
CA PHE A 94 -3.18 -6.18 14.12
C PHE A 94 -4.00 -5.35 15.09
N LYS A 95 -4.40 -4.13 14.69
CA LYS A 95 -5.29 -3.28 15.48
C LYS A 95 -6.65 -3.95 15.69
N GLN A 96 -7.23 -4.51 14.63
CA GLN A 96 -8.52 -5.20 14.73
C GLN A 96 -8.44 -6.41 15.67
N ARG A 97 -7.44 -7.28 15.48
CA ARG A 97 -7.21 -8.44 16.36
C ARG A 97 -7.05 -8.02 17.82
N HIS A 98 -6.31 -6.94 18.07
CA HIS A 98 -6.16 -6.39 19.40
C HIS A 98 -7.49 -5.94 20.03
N LEU A 99 -8.33 -5.25 19.25
CA LEU A 99 -9.66 -4.80 19.68
C LEU A 99 -10.64 -5.97 19.90
N GLU A 100 -10.44 -7.08 19.18
CA GLU A 100 -11.18 -8.34 19.37
C GLU A 100 -10.61 -9.21 20.51
N HIS A 101 -9.58 -8.72 21.22
CA HIS A 101 -8.86 -9.42 22.28
C HIS A 101 -8.08 -10.67 21.83
N ASP A 102 -7.81 -10.80 20.53
CA ASP A 102 -6.89 -11.79 19.99
C ASP A 102 -5.45 -11.22 20.00
N LEU A 103 -4.70 -11.62 21.02
CA LEU A 103 -3.33 -11.16 21.27
C LEU A 103 -2.28 -12.19 20.83
N HIS A 104 -2.69 -13.19 20.05
CA HIS A 104 -1.77 -14.21 19.56
C HIS A 104 -0.72 -13.59 18.61
N PRO A 105 0.58 -13.78 18.88
CA PRO A 105 1.64 -13.34 17.97
C PRO A 105 1.63 -14.17 16.68
N LEU A 106 1.67 -13.50 15.54
CA LEU A 106 1.64 -14.13 14.21
C LEU A 106 3.01 -14.05 13.53
N SER A 107 3.37 -15.08 12.79
CA SER A 107 4.49 -15.09 11.85
C SER A 107 4.17 -14.30 10.58
N VAL A 108 5.19 -13.99 9.77
CA VAL A 108 4.96 -13.25 8.51
C VAL A 108 4.06 -14.03 7.57
N ASP A 109 4.23 -15.35 7.45
CA ASP A 109 3.36 -16.20 6.63
C ASP A 109 1.89 -16.09 7.04
N GLU A 110 1.60 -16.26 8.34
CA GLU A 110 0.23 -16.17 8.86
C GLU A 110 -0.38 -14.78 8.64
N ILE A 111 0.41 -13.70 8.82
CA ILE A 111 -0.03 -12.33 8.55
C ILE A 111 -0.38 -12.15 7.08
N LEU A 112 0.44 -12.68 6.16
CA LEU A 112 0.20 -12.55 4.72
C LEU A 112 -1.00 -13.37 4.27
N GLU A 113 -1.20 -14.55 4.84
CA GLU A 113 -2.39 -15.38 4.61
C GLU A 113 -3.67 -14.67 5.09
N GLU A 114 -3.68 -14.15 6.32
CA GLU A 114 -4.83 -13.46 6.90
C GLU A 114 -5.13 -12.13 6.18
N ALA A 115 -4.09 -11.42 5.74
CA ALA A 115 -4.22 -10.20 4.94
C ALA A 115 -4.62 -10.48 3.48
N MET A 116 -4.75 -11.75 3.07
CA MET A 116 -4.98 -12.18 1.69
C MET A 116 -3.93 -11.62 0.69
N LEU A 117 -2.69 -11.51 1.14
CA LEU A 117 -1.55 -10.98 0.38
C LEU A 117 -0.64 -12.12 -0.10
N GLN A 118 -1.17 -13.03 -0.91
CA GLN A 118 -0.45 -14.23 -1.36
C GLN A 118 0.57 -13.95 -2.50
N ASP A 119 0.44 -12.84 -3.22
CA ASP A 119 1.32 -12.50 -4.37
C ASP A 119 2.55 -11.65 -3.98
N ILE A 120 3.19 -11.96 -2.85
CA ILE A 120 4.37 -11.24 -2.36
C ILE A 120 5.64 -12.00 -2.76
N SER A 121 6.65 -11.27 -3.24
CA SER A 121 7.93 -11.88 -3.59
C SER A 121 8.70 -12.32 -2.34
N HIS A 122 9.43 -13.43 -2.43
CA HIS A 122 10.26 -13.94 -1.33
C HIS A 122 11.24 -12.91 -0.75
N HIS A 123 11.80 -12.03 -1.61
CA HIS A 123 12.63 -10.91 -1.16
C HIS A 123 11.86 -9.95 -0.24
N THR A 124 10.61 -9.64 -0.59
CA THR A 124 9.77 -8.74 0.22
C THR A 124 9.38 -9.39 1.54
N MET A 125 9.11 -10.70 1.54
CA MET A 125 8.83 -11.47 2.74
C MET A 125 10.01 -11.44 3.73
N LYS A 126 11.22 -11.75 3.25
CA LYS A 126 12.43 -11.69 4.08
C LYS A 126 12.68 -10.28 4.64
N TRP A 127 12.49 -9.26 3.81
CA TRP A 127 12.61 -7.87 4.24
C TRP A 127 11.55 -7.47 5.29
N LEU A 128 10.32 -8.02 5.21
CA LEU A 128 9.31 -7.81 6.25
C LEU A 128 9.74 -8.42 7.60
N GLU A 129 10.27 -9.65 7.58
CA GLU A 129 10.75 -10.36 8.76
C GLU A 129 11.94 -9.68 9.44
N ASP A 130 12.96 -9.34 8.65
CA ASP A 130 14.27 -8.97 9.18
C ASP A 130 14.40 -7.45 9.41
N GLU A 131 13.67 -6.62 8.66
CA GLU A 131 13.82 -5.15 8.70
C GLU A 131 12.52 -4.41 9.02
N ALA A 132 11.42 -4.67 8.29
CA ALA A 132 10.27 -3.78 8.31
C ALA A 132 9.46 -3.87 9.62
N LEU A 133 9.09 -5.09 10.01
CA LEU A 133 8.25 -5.33 11.18
C LEU A 133 9.01 -5.09 12.50
N PRO A 134 10.28 -5.52 12.66
CA PRO A 134 11.04 -5.23 13.87
C PRO A 134 11.29 -3.72 14.12
N ASN A 135 11.43 -2.92 13.06
CA ASN A 135 11.66 -1.49 13.16
C ASN A 135 10.37 -0.66 13.36
N ASN A 136 9.19 -1.28 13.28
CA ASN A 136 7.92 -0.57 13.40
C ASN A 136 7.55 -0.34 14.88
N PRO A 137 7.42 0.91 15.37
CA PRO A 137 7.10 1.18 16.77
C PRO A 137 5.70 0.74 17.21
N LYS A 138 4.78 0.50 16.26
CA LYS A 138 3.41 0.02 16.50
C LYS A 138 3.32 -1.52 16.54
N ILE A 139 4.43 -2.22 16.36
CA ILE A 139 4.52 -3.68 16.37
C ILE A 139 5.51 -4.10 17.44
N LYS A 140 5.19 -5.17 18.15
CA LYS A 140 6.08 -5.83 19.10
C LYS A 140 6.61 -7.11 18.47
N ALA A 141 7.92 -7.20 18.34
CA ALA A 141 8.60 -8.43 17.93
C ALA A 141 8.74 -9.38 19.12
N PHE A 142 8.46 -10.66 18.89
CA PHE A 142 8.59 -11.77 19.84
C PHE A 142 9.72 -12.70 19.39
N PRO A 143 10.19 -13.61 20.28
CA PRO A 143 11.05 -14.72 19.88
C PRO A 143 10.42 -15.52 18.73
N GLU A 144 11.23 -16.19 17.92
CA GLU A 144 10.77 -17.00 16.77
C GLU A 144 10.17 -16.22 15.59
N LYS A 145 10.57 -14.95 15.38
CA LYS A 145 10.06 -14.12 14.25
C LYS A 145 8.54 -13.95 14.23
N LYS A 146 7.92 -13.90 15.41
CA LYS A 146 6.49 -13.60 15.58
C LYS A 146 6.29 -12.14 15.95
N PHE A 147 5.14 -11.60 15.57
CA PHE A 147 4.82 -10.18 15.70
C PHE A 147 3.40 -10.02 16.27
N ALA A 148 3.21 -9.03 17.15
CA ALA A 148 1.88 -8.64 17.61
C ALA A 148 1.74 -7.12 17.68
N PHE A 149 0.50 -6.65 17.80
CA PHE A 149 0.19 -5.23 17.92
C PHE A 149 0.80 -4.62 19.19
N LYS A 150 1.31 -3.39 19.08
CA LYS A 150 1.74 -2.58 20.21
C LYS A 150 0.98 -1.24 20.20
N PRO A 151 -0.09 -1.09 20.99
CA PRO A 151 -0.79 0.19 21.10
C PRO A 151 0.12 1.24 21.75
N LYS A 152 -0.15 2.52 21.49
CA LYS A 152 0.58 3.62 22.13
C LYS A 152 0.41 3.61 23.66
N TYR A 153 -0.77 3.23 24.11
CA TYR A 153 -1.12 3.04 25.51
C TYR A 153 -1.73 1.66 25.70
N ASP A 154 -1.22 0.88 26.65
CA ASP A 154 -1.76 -0.45 27.01
C ASP A 154 -2.89 -0.29 28.03
N ALA A 155 -3.88 0.53 27.69
CA ALA A 155 -5.13 0.63 28.44
C ALA A 155 -6.22 -0.05 27.60
N ARG A 156 -6.83 -1.10 28.15
CA ARG A 156 -7.86 -1.91 27.48
C ARG A 156 -9.22 -1.72 28.14
N ASN A 157 -9.20 -1.43 29.44
CA ASN A 157 -10.40 -1.31 30.26
C ASN A 157 -10.56 0.11 30.81
N ARG A 158 -11.80 0.46 31.20
CA ARG A 158 -12.11 1.74 31.87
C ARG A 158 -11.23 2.01 33.08
N GLN A 159 -10.97 0.98 33.90
CA GLN A 159 -10.12 1.10 35.09
C GLN A 159 -8.67 1.45 34.73
N GLU A 160 -8.11 0.78 33.72
CA GLU A 160 -6.75 1.04 33.24
C GLU A 160 -6.63 2.43 32.61
N LEU A 161 -7.65 2.86 31.86
CA LEU A 161 -7.73 4.22 31.33
C LEU A 161 -7.74 5.26 32.45
N TYR A 162 -8.54 5.05 33.48
CA TYR A 162 -8.57 5.93 34.65
C TYR A 162 -7.21 5.99 35.35
N HIS A 163 -6.55 4.86 35.56
CA HIS A 163 -5.21 4.82 36.14
C HIS A 163 -4.17 5.52 35.27
N LEU A 164 -4.28 5.39 33.94
CA LEU A 164 -3.43 6.07 32.98
C LEU A 164 -3.59 7.59 33.08
N LEU A 165 -4.83 8.08 33.09
CA LEU A 165 -5.12 9.51 33.21
C LEU A 165 -4.65 10.07 34.56
N LYS A 166 -4.91 9.34 35.67
CA LYS A 166 -4.43 9.72 37.00
C LYS A 166 -2.89 9.81 37.05
N ARG A 167 -2.19 8.87 36.39
CA ARG A 167 -0.72 8.91 36.30
C ARG A 167 -0.24 10.12 35.51
N ASN A 168 -0.92 10.49 34.43
CA ASN A 168 -0.54 11.64 33.60
C ASN A 168 -0.77 12.97 34.32
N ASP A 169 -1.84 13.05 35.12
CA ASP A 169 -2.12 14.20 35.99
C ASP A 169 -1.02 14.38 37.05
N VAL A 170 -0.69 13.32 37.79
CA VAL A 170 0.40 13.33 38.80
C VAL A 170 1.75 13.72 38.20
N LYS A 171 2.01 13.34 36.94
CA LYS A 171 3.26 13.65 36.24
C LYS A 171 3.23 14.99 35.50
N GLY A 172 2.09 15.67 35.43
CA GLY A 172 1.94 16.93 34.68
C GLY A 172 2.09 16.78 33.16
N ILE A 173 1.81 15.60 32.59
CA ILE A 173 1.98 15.31 31.15
C ILE A 173 0.78 15.81 30.33
N GLY A 174 -0.28 16.25 30.99
CA GLY A 174 -1.50 16.77 30.36
C GLY A 174 -2.42 15.67 29.83
N GLY A 175 -3.28 16.05 28.87
CA GLY A 175 -4.31 15.19 28.30
C GLY A 175 -3.79 14.17 27.28
N VAL A 176 -4.65 13.19 26.96
CA VAL A 176 -4.38 12.16 25.96
C VAL A 176 -5.40 12.31 24.82
N TYR A 177 -4.96 12.15 23.57
CA TYR A 177 -5.84 12.20 22.42
C TYR A 177 -6.78 11.00 22.38
N LEU A 178 -8.04 11.24 22.01
CA LEU A 178 -9.04 10.18 21.90
C LEU A 178 -8.66 9.12 20.85
N ASP A 179 -8.06 9.54 19.74
CA ASP A 179 -7.55 8.64 18.69
C ASP A 179 -6.51 7.65 19.24
N ASP A 180 -5.63 8.11 20.14
CA ASP A 180 -4.62 7.26 20.76
C ASP A 180 -5.24 6.24 21.73
N ILE A 181 -6.37 6.58 22.36
CA ILE A 181 -7.12 5.68 23.25
C ILE A 181 -7.92 4.66 22.43
N ALA A 182 -8.51 5.10 21.32
CA ALA A 182 -9.23 4.25 20.36
C ALA A 182 -8.33 3.23 19.63
N GLU A 183 -7.01 3.30 19.82
CA GLU A 183 -6.11 2.22 19.41
C GLU A 183 -6.13 1.01 20.35
N GLY A 184 -6.33 1.21 21.66
CA GLY A 184 -6.26 0.15 22.67
C GLY A 184 -7.61 -0.29 23.22
N ILE A 185 -8.64 0.57 23.13
CA ILE A 185 -9.97 0.33 23.68
C ILE A 185 -11.01 0.31 22.56
N SER A 186 -11.79 -0.77 22.49
CA SER A 186 -12.97 -0.84 21.64
C SER A 186 -14.05 0.11 22.16
N ASP A 187 -14.70 0.86 21.27
CA ASP A 187 -15.71 1.88 21.62
C ASP A 187 -15.24 2.94 22.64
N ALA A 188 -14.02 3.48 22.45
CA ALA A 188 -13.43 4.47 23.35
C ALA A 188 -14.36 5.67 23.68
N GLU A 189 -15.16 6.15 22.73
CA GLU A 189 -16.14 7.23 22.95
C GLU A 189 -17.20 6.88 24.00
N LYS A 190 -17.68 5.63 24.01
CA LYS A 190 -18.65 5.17 25.03
C LYS A 190 -18.00 5.10 26.40
N VAL A 191 -16.75 4.65 26.47
CA VAL A 191 -16.02 4.54 27.73
C VAL A 191 -15.74 5.93 28.33
N VAL A 192 -15.37 6.90 27.48
CA VAL A 192 -15.10 8.28 27.90
C VAL A 192 -16.38 9.00 28.34
N SER A 193 -17.48 8.85 27.58
CA SER A 193 -18.76 9.48 27.94
C SER A 193 -19.35 8.98 29.26
N VAL A 194 -19.09 7.73 29.64
CA VAL A 194 -19.50 7.17 30.94
C VAL A 194 -18.60 7.63 32.10
N CYS A 195 -17.40 8.12 31.80
CA CYS A 195 -16.46 8.66 32.79
C CYS A 195 -16.55 10.17 33.01
N SER A 196 -17.38 10.86 32.21
CA SER A 196 -17.64 12.31 32.30
C SER A 196 -18.83 12.58 33.22
#